data_AF-A0A1F9ZR92-F1
#
_entry.id   AF-A0A1F9ZR92-F1
#
_cell.length_a   1.000
_cell.length_b   1.000
_cell.length_c   1.000
_cell.angle_alpha   90.00
_cell.angle_beta   90.00
_cell.angle_gamma   90.00
#
_symmetry.space_group_name_H-M   'P 1'
#
loop_
_entity.id
_entity.type
_entity.pdbx_description
1 polymer ?
#
loop_
_entity_poly.entity_id
_entity_poly.type
_entity_poly.pdbx_seq_one_letter_code
_entity_poly.pdbx_strand_id
1 'polypeptide(L)'
;MSSKTFNNLVPLFVIILGGWFVRFSEVFTKGSFFDTVTTLLIIATLFYFGIRMNLNKKRNDAWFKKLVISLVLALLVMLRLGVVVHELVPDILYWFALDGFTQNILIVYLGWQFFA
;
A
#
# COMPACT_ATOMS: atom_id res chain seq x y z
N MET A 1 27.23 -3.61 -22.38
CA MET A 1 25.77 -3.44 -22.51
C MET A 1 25.33 -2.52 -21.38
N SER A 2 24.75 -1.36 -21.72
CA SER A 2 24.78 -0.10 -20.96
C SER A 2 23.87 -0.09 -19.71
N SER A 3 24.37 0.39 -18.56
CA SER A 3 23.71 0.36 -17.24
C SER A 3 22.38 1.14 -17.13
N LYS A 4 21.99 1.90 -18.17
CA LYS A 4 20.74 2.67 -18.21
C LYS A 4 19.49 1.81 -18.38
N THR A 5 19.56 0.64 -19.02
CA THR A 5 18.39 -0.24 -19.19
C THR A 5 18.04 -1.00 -17.92
N PHE A 6 19.04 -1.31 -17.07
CA PHE A 6 18.81 -1.99 -15.79
C PHE A 6 17.99 -1.11 -14.83
N ASN A 7 18.28 0.20 -14.77
CA ASN A 7 17.61 1.13 -13.85
C ASN A 7 16.14 1.40 -14.20
N ASN A 8 15.74 1.23 -15.47
CA ASN A 8 14.35 1.36 -15.91
C ASN A 8 13.54 0.07 -15.75
N LEU A 9 14.19 -1.09 -15.61
CA LEU A 9 13.53 -2.38 -15.37
C LEU A 9 13.32 -2.68 -13.89
N VAL A 10 14.02 -1.98 -12.98
CA VAL A 10 13.82 -2.06 -11.53
C VAL A 10 12.35 -1.95 -11.11
N PRO A 11 11.56 -0.94 -11.55
CA PRO A 11 10.16 -0.85 -11.15
C PRO A 11 9.32 -2.04 -11.64
N LEU A 12 9.61 -2.59 -12.82
CA LEU A 12 8.93 -3.75 -13.38
C LEU A 12 9.25 -5.03 -12.58
N PHE A 13 10.51 -5.22 -12.20
CA PHE A 13 10.93 -6.31 -11.32
C PHE A 13 10.34 -6.19 -9.91
N VAL A 14 10.22 -4.97 -9.36
CA VAL A 14 9.59 -4.74 -8.04
C VAL A 14 8.10 -5.05 -8.09
N ILE A 15 7.40 -4.72 -9.18
CA ILE A 15 5.98 -5.06 -9.35
C ILE A 15 5.79 -6.58 -9.50
N ILE A 16 6.62 -7.25 -10.30
CA ILE A 16 6.54 -8.70 -10.52
C ILE A 16 6.88 -9.47 -9.23
N LEU A 17 7.99 -9.11 -8.57
CA LEU A 17 8.40 -9.72 -7.30
C LEU A 17 7.44 -9.37 -6.17
N GLY A 18 6.89 -8.15 -6.13
CA GLY A 18 5.87 -7.75 -5.16
C GLY A 18 4.56 -8.53 -5.34
N GLY A 19 4.10 -8.70 -6.58
CA GLY A 19 2.90 -9.49 -6.89
C GLY A 19 3.09 -10.98 -6.58
N TRP A 20 4.27 -11.53 -6.86
CA TRP A 20 4.62 -12.90 -6.48
C TRP A 20 4.73 -13.08 -4.97
N PHE A 21 5.33 -12.13 -4.26
CA PHE A 21 5.46 -12.17 -2.81
C PHE A 21 4.10 -12.14 -2.11
N VAL A 22 3.17 -11.31 -2.58
CA VAL A 22 1.80 -11.24 -2.05
C VAL A 22 1.05 -12.56 -2.26
N ARG A 23 1.13 -13.15 -3.46
CA ARG A 23 0.52 -14.46 -3.72
C ARG A 23 1.18 -15.59 -2.93
N PHE A 24 2.48 -15.51 -2.70
CA PHE A 24 3.21 -16.51 -1.91
C PHE A 24 2.88 -16.41 -0.42
N SER A 25 2.68 -15.20 0.12
CA SER A 25 2.24 -15.01 1.50
C SER A 25 0.84 -15.57 1.72
N GLU A 26 -0.11 -15.29 0.82
CA GLU A 26 -1.49 -15.77 0.91
C GLU A 26 -1.62 -17.31 0.92
N VAL A 27 -0.67 -18.01 0.29
CA VAL A 27 -0.65 -19.48 0.25
C VAL A 27 -0.10 -20.09 1.55
N PHE A 28 0.81 -19.39 2.24
CA PHE A 28 1.45 -19.87 3.47
C PHE A 28 0.72 -19.44 4.76
N THR A 29 -0.05 -18.35 4.75
CA THR A 29 -0.70 -17.79 5.95
C THR A 29 -2.16 -18.21 6.11
N LYS A 30 -2.44 -19.52 6.23
CA LYS A 30 -3.70 -19.97 6.85
C LYS A 30 -3.54 -20.01 8.37
N GLY A 31 -3.58 -18.84 9.02
CA GLY A 31 -3.55 -18.68 10.48
C GLY A 31 -3.66 -17.22 10.91
N SER A 32 -4.57 -16.89 11.86
CA SER A 32 -5.04 -15.50 12.09
C SER A 32 -3.94 -14.52 12.49
N PHE A 33 -2.92 -14.97 13.22
CA PHE A 33 -1.84 -14.08 13.68
C PHE A 33 -0.81 -13.77 12.58
N PHE A 34 -0.35 -14.79 11.85
CA PHE A 34 0.63 -14.61 10.77
C PHE A 34 0.05 -13.82 9.60
N ASP A 35 -1.24 -14.00 9.30
CA ASP A 35 -1.95 -13.27 8.25
C ASP A 35 -2.08 -11.76 8.57
N THR A 36 -2.37 -11.44 9.83
CA THR A 36 -2.41 -10.05 10.32
C THR A 36 -1.04 -9.38 10.19
N VAL A 37 0.03 -10.05 10.64
CA VAL A 37 1.39 -9.50 10.62
C VAL A 37 1.92 -9.31 9.20
N THR A 38 1.70 -10.30 8.32
CA THR A 38 2.11 -10.20 6.92
C THR A 38 1.34 -9.11 6.17
N THR A 39 0.04 -8.97 6.42
CA THR A 39 -0.77 -7.87 5.89
C THR A 39 -0.21 -6.50 6.30
N LEU A 40 0.11 -6.30 7.58
CA LEU A 40 0.71 -5.05 8.05
C LEU A 40 2.07 -4.77 7.41
N LEU A 41 2.92 -5.79 7.25
CA LEU A 41 4.21 -5.66 6.58
C LEU A 41 4.07 -5.28 5.10
N ILE A 42 3.10 -5.85 4.39
CA ILE A 42 2.80 -5.52 3.00
C ILE A 42 2.36 -4.05 2.89
N ILE A 43 1.42 -3.61 3.74
CA ILE A 43 0.93 -2.22 3.76
C ILE A 43 2.09 -1.26 4.07
N ALA A 44 2.92 -1.56 5.08
CA ALA A 44 4.06 -0.73 5.44
C ALA A 44 5.08 -0.62 4.31
N THR A 45 5.36 -1.72 3.61
CA THR A 45 6.29 -1.75 2.48
C THR A 45 5.76 -0.93 1.30
N LEU A 46 4.47 -1.05 0.97
CA LEU A 46 3.81 -0.28 -0.09
C LEU A 46 3.79 1.22 0.23
N PHE A 47 3.48 1.57 1.48
CA PHE A 47 3.48 2.97 1.91
C PHE A 47 4.88 3.58 1.89
N TYR A 48 5.89 2.84 2.37
CA TYR A 48 7.29 3.24 2.29
C TYR A 48 7.78 3.39 0.85
N PHE A 49 7.35 2.50 -0.04
CA PHE A 49 7.62 2.59 -1.47
C PHE A 49 7.03 3.88 -2.07
N GLY A 50 5.79 4.22 -1.74
CA GLY A 50 5.17 5.49 -2.12
C GLY A 50 5.97 6.71 -1.62
N ILE A 51 6.39 6.70 -0.36
CA ILE A 51 7.23 7.77 0.21
C ILE A 51 8.54 7.93 -0.57
N ARG A 52 9.19 6.82 -0.93
CA ARG A 52 10.45 6.81 -1.68
C ARG A 52 10.33 7.45 -3.07
N MET A 53 9.16 7.40 -3.70
CA MET A 53 8.93 8.05 -4.99
C MET A 53 8.99 9.59 -4.90
N ASN A 54 8.81 10.17 -3.72
CA ASN A 54 8.75 11.62 -3.54
C ASN A 54 9.93 12.21 -2.74
N LEU A 55 10.98 11.42 -2.51
CA LEU A 55 12.10 11.73 -1.63
C LEU A 55 12.96 12.94 -2.10
N ASN A 56 12.88 13.28 -3.38
CA ASN A 56 13.64 14.39 -3.99
C ASN A 56 12.83 15.71 -4.10
N LYS A 57 11.57 15.76 -3.67
CA LYS A 57 10.79 17.01 -3.64
C LYS A 57 10.95 17.74 -2.31
N LYS A 58 10.87 19.07 -2.37
CA LYS A 58 10.90 19.94 -1.18
C LYS A 58 9.79 19.51 -0.22
N ARG A 59 10.15 19.15 1.01
CA ARG A 59 9.17 18.71 2.02
C ARG A 59 8.14 19.82 2.24
N ASN A 60 6.88 19.51 1.96
CA ASN A 60 5.75 20.38 2.28
C ASN A 60 5.34 20.18 3.74
N ASP A 61 5.06 21.28 4.45
CA ASP A 61 4.75 21.31 5.89
C ASP A 61 3.24 21.28 6.19
N ALA A 62 2.44 20.84 5.21
CA ALA A 62 1.01 20.66 5.35
C ALA A 62 0.68 19.52 6.34
N TRP A 63 0.70 19.82 7.64
CA TRP A 63 0.39 18.88 8.72
C TRP A 63 -1.03 18.31 8.61
N PHE A 64 -2.00 19.14 8.20
CA PHE A 64 -3.39 18.72 8.00
C PHE A 64 -3.52 17.65 6.91
N LYS A 65 -2.78 17.79 5.80
CA LYS A 65 -2.75 16.80 4.72
C LYS A 65 -2.21 15.45 5.22
N LYS A 66 -1.15 15.47 6.03
CA LYS A 66 -0.57 14.27 6.64
C LYS A 66 -1.57 13.57 7.57
N LEU A 67 -2.32 14.34 8.37
CA LEU A 67 -3.37 13.81 9.24
C LEU A 67 -4.46 13.09 8.45
N VAL A 68 -4.97 13.71 7.38
CA VAL A 68 -5.99 13.09 6.52
C VAL A 68 -5.47 11.80 5.88
N ILE A 69 -4.23 11.81 5.36
CA ILE A 69 -3.62 10.62 4.75
C ILE A 69 -3.47 9.48 5.78
N SER A 70 -3.02 9.78 7.00
CA SER A 70 -2.91 8.79 8.08
C SER A 70 -4.26 8.20 8.47
N LEU A 71 -5.33 9.02 8.49
CA LEU A 71 -6.69 8.57 8.79
C LEU A 71 -7.22 7.62 7.70
N VAL A 72 -7.03 7.96 6.42
CA VAL A 72 -7.42 7.11 5.29
C VAL A 72 -6.61 5.80 5.28
N LEU A 73 -5.31 5.86 5.55
CA LEU A 73 -4.46 4.67 5.65
C LEU A 73 -4.91 3.74 6.78
N ALA A 74 -5.24 4.30 7.96
CA ALA A 74 -5.75 3.52 9.08
C ALA A 74 -7.07 2.82 8.73
N LEU A 75 -7.97 3.50 8.03
CA LEU A 75 -9.24 2.93 7.59
C LEU A 75 -9.03 1.78 6.58
N LEU A 76 -8.10 1.92 5.64
CA LEU A 76 -7.72 0.85 4.71
C LEU A 76 -7.11 -0.37 5.43
N VAL A 77 -6.27 -0.16 6.44
CA VAL A 77 -5.72 -1.24 7.28
C VAL A 77 -6.85 -1.98 7.99
N MET A 78 -7.79 -1.26 8.61
CA MET A 78 -8.90 -1.88 9.32
C MET A 78 -9.85 -2.66 8.38
N LEU A 79 -10.08 -2.15 7.17
CA LEU A 79 -10.83 -2.87 6.13
C LEU A 79 -10.12 -4.16 5.70
N ARG A 80 -8.81 -4.10 5.48
CA ARG A 80 -8.03 -5.26 5.03
C ARG A 80 -7.88 -6.33 6.11
N LEU A 81 -7.87 -5.93 7.38
CA LEU A 81 -7.89 -6.85 8.51
C LEU A 81 -9.29 -7.40 8.84
N GLY A 82 -10.33 -6.98 8.12
CA GLY A 82 -11.72 -7.41 8.36
C GLY A 82 -12.29 -6.92 9.70
N VAL A 83 -11.70 -5.88 10.30
CA VAL A 83 -12.14 -5.30 11.58
C VAL A 83 -13.35 -4.40 11.39
N VAL A 84 -13.51 -3.80 10.21
CA VAL A 84 -14.64 -2.92 9.89
C VAL A 84 -15.73 -3.73 9.19
N VAL A 85 -16.94 -3.68 9.74
CA VAL A 85 -18.13 -4.33 9.19
C VAL A 85 -18.57 -3.60 7.93
N HIS A 86 -18.90 -4.37 6.91
CA HIS A 86 -19.32 -3.95 5.57
C HIS A 86 -20.44 -2.88 5.57
N GLU A 87 -21.25 -2.81 6.62
CA GLU A 87 -22.37 -1.86 6.78
C GLU A 87 -21.94 -0.41 7.05
N LEU A 88 -20.74 -0.18 7.58
CA LEU A 88 -20.27 1.17 7.94
C LEU A 88 -19.58 1.90 6.79
N VAL A 89 -19.28 1.20 5.69
CA VAL A 89 -18.52 1.74 4.57
C VAL A 89 -19.45 1.87 3.36
N PRO A 90 -19.59 3.08 2.77
CA PRO A 90 -20.43 3.27 1.59
C PRO A 90 -20.05 2.30 0.48
N ASP A 91 -21.04 1.75 -0.23
CA ASP A 91 -20.84 0.70 -1.25
C ASP A 91 -19.78 1.06 -2.30
N ILE A 92 -19.65 2.35 -2.63
CA ILE A 92 -18.64 2.86 -3.57
C ILE A 92 -17.21 2.65 -3.03
N LEU A 93 -17.02 2.90 -1.73
CA LEU A 93 -15.73 2.73 -1.07
C LEU A 93 -15.44 1.23 -0.85
N TYR A 94 -16.48 0.42 -0.64
CA TYR A 94 -16.38 -1.03 -0.57
C TYR A 94 -15.97 -1.64 -1.93
N TRP A 95 -16.58 -1.20 -3.04
CA TRP A 95 -16.18 -1.59 -4.40
C TRP A 95 -14.72 -1.21 -4.70
N PHE A 96 -14.29 -0.01 -4.28
CA PHE A 96 -12.91 0.44 -4.44
C PHE A 96 -11.92 -0.31 -3.54
N ALA A 97 -12.39 -0.81 -2.39
CA ALA A 97 -11.61 -1.60 -1.44
C ALA A 97 -11.65 -3.12 -1.71
N LEU A 98 -12.53 -3.63 -2.57
CA LEU A 98 -12.69 -5.07 -2.77
C LEU A 98 -11.54 -5.72 -3.55
N ASP A 99 -10.92 -4.99 -4.48
CA ASP A 99 -9.76 -5.49 -5.19
C ASP A 99 -8.48 -5.19 -4.40
N GLY A 100 -7.85 -6.24 -3.88
CA GLY A 100 -6.56 -6.13 -3.17
C GLY A 100 -5.51 -5.41 -4.01
N PHE A 101 -5.61 -5.46 -5.33
CA PHE A 101 -4.75 -4.69 -6.24
C PHE A 101 -5.01 -3.18 -6.16
N THR A 102 -6.28 -2.75 -6.18
CA THR A 102 -6.67 -1.34 -6.04
C THR A 102 -6.26 -0.77 -4.68
N GLN A 103 -6.44 -1.55 -3.60
CA GLN A 103 -5.96 -1.15 -2.27
C GLN A 103 -4.44 -0.95 -2.26
N ASN A 104 -3.67 -1.85 -2.88
CA ASN A 104 -2.22 -1.71 -2.95
C ASN A 104 -1.80 -0.42 -3.68
N ILE A 105 -2.44 -0.09 -4.80
CA ILE A 105 -2.19 1.17 -5.53
C ILE A 105 -2.54 2.40 -4.68
N LEU A 106 -3.67 2.36 -3.99
CA LEU A 106 -4.09 3.43 -3.08
C LEU A 106 -3.07 3.67 -1.97
N ILE A 107 -2.56 2.61 -1.35
CA ILE A 107 -1.55 2.70 -0.28
C ILE A 107 -0.26 3.34 -0.83
N VAL A 108 0.18 2.94 -2.02
CA VAL A 108 1.35 3.56 -2.68
C VAL A 108 1.10 5.04 -2.98
N TYR A 109 -0.09 5.39 -3.48
CA TYR A 109 -0.48 6.77 -3.75
C TYR A 109 -0.52 7.63 -2.48
N LEU A 110 -1.06 7.11 -1.39
CA LEU A 110 -1.08 7.76 -0.08
C LEU A 110 0.34 8.01 0.44
N GLY A 111 1.24 7.03 0.30
CA GLY A 111 2.66 7.19 0.62
C GLY A 111 3.34 8.27 -0.21
N TRP A 112 3.03 8.33 -1.51
CA TRP A 112 3.55 9.36 -2.41
C TRP A 112 3.08 10.77 -2.05
N GLN A 113 1.79 10.91 -1.72
CA GLN A 113 1.18 12.19 -1.33
C GLN A 113 1.61 12.67 0.07
N PHE A 114 2.11 11.79 0.92
CA PHE A 114 2.44 12.11 2.31
C PHE A 114 3.50 13.22 2.46
N PHE A 115 4.43 13.31 1.52
CA PHE A 115 5.47 14.35 1.48
C PHE A 115 5.35 15.33 0.30
N ALA A 116 4.31 15.18 -0.54
CA ALA A 116 4.02 16.09 -1.65
C ALA A 116 3.42 17.40 -1.13
#